data_AF-A0A1G1WS44-F1
#
_entry.id   AF-A0A1G1WS44-F1
#
_cell.length_a   1.000
_cell.length_b   1.000
_cell.length_c   1.000
_cell.angle_alpha   90.00
_cell.angle_beta   90.00
_cell.angle_gamma   90.00
#
_symmetry.space_group_name_H-M   'P 1'
#
loop_
_entity.id
_entity.type
_entity.pdbx_description
1 polymer ?
#
loop_
_entity_poly.entity_id
_entity_poly.type
_entity_poly.pdbx_seq_one_letter_code
_entity_poly.pdbx_strand_id
1 'polypeptide(L)'
;MSFHVKYSKNAAKDLSKLDNLVKRRIKEVVETKLIENPVVNSTKLRDFEVKGARRLRVGNYRVIIFITGKVIEILRIGHRREIYKS
;
A
#
# COMPACT_ATOMS: atom_id res chain seq x y z
N MET A 1 2.02 11.26 -16.18
CA MET A 1 2.30 12.08 -14.98
C MET A 1 2.93 11.18 -13.93
N SER A 2 4.08 11.56 -13.35
CA SER A 2 4.79 10.70 -12.39
C SER A 2 4.27 10.92 -10.97
N PHE A 3 3.83 9.84 -10.30
CA PHE A 3 3.55 9.85 -8.86
C PHE A 3 4.81 9.47 -8.08
N HIS A 4 4.96 10.03 -6.88
CA HIS A 4 6.06 9.72 -5.98
C HIS A 4 5.57 8.84 -4.83
N VAL A 5 6.24 7.72 -4.59
CA VAL A 5 5.89 6.81 -3.51
C VAL A 5 6.72 7.14 -2.27
N LYS A 6 6.06 7.24 -1.10
CA LYS A 6 6.70 7.37 0.21
C LYS A 6 6.20 6.28 1.13
N TYR A 7 7.08 5.71 1.94
CA TYR A 7 6.71 4.71 2.95
C TYR A 7 6.69 5.36 4.33
N SER A 8 5.58 5.23 5.05
CA SER A 8 5.53 5.61 6.46
C SER A 8 6.44 4.71 7.30
N LYS A 9 6.77 5.16 8.53
CA LYS A 9 7.55 4.36 9.48
C LYS A 9 6.90 3.00 9.77
N ASN A 10 5.57 2.96 9.84
CA ASN A 10 4.81 1.72 10.08
C ASN A 10 4.87 0.80 8.87
N ALA A 11 4.68 1.32 7.66
CA ALA A 11 4.82 0.53 6.44
C ALA A 11 6.24 -0.04 6.24
N ALA A 12 7.28 0.73 6.61
CA ALA A 12 8.66 0.25 6.56
C ALA A 12 8.89 -0.94 7.53
N LYS A 13 8.37 -0.84 8.75
CA LYS A 13 8.42 -1.93 9.75
C LYS A 13 7.58 -3.14 9.33
N ASP A 14 6.42 -2.90 8.75
CA ASP A 14 5.56 -3.95 8.21
C ASP A 14 6.30 -4.71 7.10
N LEU A 15 6.87 -3.97 6.15
CA LEU A 15 7.63 -4.54 5.04
C LEU A 15 8.83 -5.34 5.53
N SER A 16 9.58 -4.86 6.54
CA SER A 16 10.78 -5.55 7.04
C SER A 16 10.48 -6.93 7.62
N LYS A 17 9.27 -7.15 8.15
CA LYS A 17 8.82 -8.43 8.73
C LYS A 17 8.44 -9.48 7.67
N LEU A 18 8.24 -9.09 6.41
CA LEU A 18 7.84 -10.01 5.34
C LEU A 18 9.05 -10.78 4.81
N ASP A 19 8.80 -11.94 4.19
CA ASP A 19 9.83 -12.67 3.47
C ASP A 19 10.29 -11.91 2.22
N ASN A 20 11.49 -12.24 1.73
CA ASN A 20 12.13 -11.51 0.64
C ASN A 20 11.35 -11.58 -0.68
N LEU A 21 10.66 -12.69 -0.95
CA LEU A 21 9.88 -12.87 -2.17
C LEU A 21 8.66 -11.95 -2.15
N VAL A 22 7.95 -11.90 -1.02
CA VAL A 22 6.81 -11.01 -0.83
C VAL A 22 7.24 -9.54 -0.87
N LYS A 23 8.34 -9.17 -0.19
CA LYS A 23 8.90 -7.81 -0.26
C LYS A 23 9.12 -7.36 -1.70
N ARG A 24 9.79 -8.20 -2.50
CA ARG A 24 10.08 -7.92 -3.91
C ARG A 24 8.80 -7.74 -4.71
N ARG A 25 7.85 -8.65 -4.57
CA ARG A 25 6.56 -8.59 -5.28
C ARG A 25 5.74 -7.34 -4.92
N ILE A 26 5.75 -6.92 -3.66
CA ILE A 26 5.04 -5.71 -3.23
C ILE A 26 5.69 -4.46 -3.83
N LYS A 27 7.03 -4.35 -3.76
CA LYS A 27 7.76 -3.23 -4.36
C LYS A 27 7.48 -3.11 -5.85
N GLU A 28 7.59 -4.22 -6.57
CA GLU A 28 7.34 -4.28 -8.01
C GLU A 28 5.93 -3.78 -8.37
N VAL A 29 4.88 -4.25 -7.67
CA VAL A 29 3.50 -3.81 -7.96
C VAL A 29 3.29 -2.34 -7.58
N VAL A 30 3.93 -1.85 -6.51
CA VAL A 30 3.85 -0.44 -6.10
C VAL A 30 4.57 0.46 -7.12
N GLU A 31 5.72 0.05 -7.63
CA GLU A 31 6.55 0.86 -8.52
C GLU A 31 6.09 0.80 -9.99
N THR A 32 5.34 -0.24 -10.38
CA THR A 32 4.81 -0.38 -11.75
C THR A 32 3.33 0.01 -11.80
N LYS A 33 2.46 -0.88 -11.31
CA LYS A 33 1.00 -0.74 -11.45
C LYS A 33 0.44 0.43 -10.68
N LEU A 34 0.91 0.67 -9.46
CA LEU A 34 0.28 1.70 -8.62
C LEU A 34 0.58 3.11 -9.13
N ILE A 35 1.77 3.36 -9.67
CA ILE A 35 2.17 4.70 -10.17
C ILE A 35 1.41 5.07 -11.45
N GLU A 36 1.04 4.11 -12.31
CA GLU A 36 0.31 4.38 -13.56
C GLU A 36 -1.06 5.04 -13.30
N ASN A 37 -1.84 4.46 -12.39
CA ASN A 37 -3.13 5.01 -12.00
C ASN A 37 -3.52 4.56 -10.59
N PRO A 38 -3.07 5.27 -9.54
CA PRO A 38 -3.25 4.82 -8.16
C PRO A 38 -4.72 4.83 -7.73
N VAL A 39 -5.57 5.62 -8.37
CA VAL A 39 -7.01 5.70 -8.07
C VAL A 39 -7.75 4.49 -8.61
N VAL A 40 -7.43 4.06 -9.83
CA VAL A 40 -8.04 2.88 -10.49
C VAL A 40 -7.48 1.58 -9.92
N ASN A 41 -6.16 1.53 -9.66
CA ASN A 41 -5.49 0.34 -9.15
C ASN A 41 -5.64 0.15 -7.63
N SER A 42 -6.45 0.97 -6.96
CA SER A 42 -6.76 0.82 -5.54
C SER A 42 -8.25 1.04 -5.22
N THR A 43 -8.76 0.30 -4.25
CA THR A 43 -10.14 0.44 -3.78
C THR A 43 -10.19 1.37 -2.57
N LYS A 44 -11.07 2.38 -2.58
CA LYS A 44 -11.28 3.24 -1.41
C LYS A 44 -11.77 2.41 -0.21
N LEU A 45 -11.15 2.61 0.95
CA LEU A 45 -11.60 2.03 2.22
C LEU A 45 -12.72 2.90 2.79
N ARG A 46 -13.75 2.25 3.34
CA ARG A 46 -14.85 2.92 4.06
C ARG A 46 -14.46 3.13 5.53
N ASP A 47 -13.93 2.07 6.15
CA ASP A 47 -13.64 2.02 7.57
C ASP A 47 -12.13 1.88 7.80
N PHE A 48 -11.42 3.00 7.76
CA PHE A 48 -10.01 3.08 8.12
C PHE A 48 -9.76 4.39 8.86
N GLU A 49 -8.83 4.39 9.81
CA GLU A 49 -8.52 5.56 10.66
C GLU A 49 -8.23 6.81 9.83
N VAL A 50 -7.55 6.63 8.69
CA VAL A 50 -7.28 7.70 7.73
C VAL A 50 -8.40 7.77 6.70
N LYS A 51 -9.24 8.82 6.80
CA LYS A 51 -10.34 9.08 5.85
C LYS A 51 -9.81 9.21 4.43
N GLY A 52 -10.37 8.42 3.52
CA GLY A 52 -9.96 8.43 2.10
C GLY A 52 -8.75 7.55 1.79
N ALA A 53 -8.25 6.77 2.77
CA ALA A 53 -7.31 5.71 2.51
C ALA A 53 -7.87 4.71 1.49
N ARG A 54 -6.96 4.07 0.77
CA ARG A 54 -7.26 3.13 -0.30
C ARG A 54 -6.43 1.86 -0.09
N ARG A 55 -6.87 0.78 -0.71
CA ARG A 55 -6.28 -0.54 -0.57
C ARG A 55 -5.88 -1.06 -1.93
N LEU A 56 -4.61 -1.38 -2.08
CA LEU A 56 -4.05 -2.17 -3.18
C LEU A 56 -3.94 -3.64 -2.74
N ARG A 57 -4.33 -4.56 -3.64
CA ARG A 57 -4.22 -6.01 -3.42
C ARG A 57 -2.99 -6.56 -4.14
N VAL A 58 -2.12 -7.25 -3.40
CA VAL A 58 -0.95 -7.95 -3.94
C VAL A 58 -1.04 -9.42 -3.52
N GLY A 59 -1.75 -10.23 -4.30
CA GLY A 59 -2.04 -11.62 -3.94
C GLY A 59 -2.81 -11.73 -2.62
N ASN A 60 -2.17 -12.33 -1.61
CA ASN A 60 -2.70 -12.46 -0.24
C ASN A 60 -2.36 -11.28 0.67
N TYR A 61 -1.54 -10.35 0.21
CA TYR A 61 -1.16 -9.14 0.93
C TYR A 61 -2.00 -7.94 0.51
N ARG A 62 -2.11 -6.98 1.40
CA ARG A 62 -2.74 -5.68 1.18
C ARG A 62 -1.75 -4.59 1.51
N VAL A 63 -1.84 -3.52 0.74
CA VAL A 63 -1.07 -2.30 0.91
C VAL A 63 -2.09 -1.19 1.08
N ILE A 64 -2.10 -0.56 2.25
CA ILE A 64 -2.97 0.59 2.52
C ILE A 64 -2.20 1.83 2.14
N ILE A 65 -2.84 2.66 1.32
CA ILE A 65 -2.23 3.86 0.74
C ILE A 65 -3.11 5.07 0.98
N PHE A 66 -2.48 6.23 0.95
CA PHE A 66 -3.16 7.51 0.92
C PHE A 66 -2.56 8.36 -0.20
N ILE A 67 -3.42 9.02 -0.97
CA ILE A 67 -3.00 9.80 -2.14
C ILE A 67 -3.22 11.27 -1.82
N THR A 68 -2.14 12.06 -1.85
CA THR A 68 -2.19 13.51 -1.65
C THR A 68 -1.47 14.19 -2.80
N GLY A 69 -2.22 14.86 -3.69
CA GLY A 69 -1.67 15.43 -4.91
C GLY A 69 -1.01 14.36 -5.78
N LYS A 70 0.32 14.46 -5.95
CA LYS A 70 1.15 13.49 -6.70
C LYS A 70 1.96 12.54 -5.80
N VAL A 71 1.66 12.51 -4.50
CA VAL A 71 2.34 11.63 -3.54
C VAL A 71 1.42 10.49 -3.16
N ILE A 72 1.95 9.27 -3.25
CA ILE A 72 1.33 8.05 -2.76
C ILE A 72 2.06 7.66 -1.49
N GLU A 73 1.42 7.83 -0.35
CA GLU A 73 1.96 7.41 0.94
C GLU A 73 1.49 5.99 1.26
N ILE A 74 2.43 5.08 1.50
CA ILE A 74 2.16 3.72 1.97
C ILE A 74 2.06 3.75 3.49
N LEU A 75 0.87 3.49 4.02
CA LEU A 75 0.55 3.57 5.44
C LEU A 75 0.79 2.25 6.17
N ARG A 76 0.32 1.15 5.62
CA ARG A 76 0.44 -0.20 6.21
C ARG A 76 0.61 -1.26 5.14
N ILE A 77 1.32 -2.32 5.47
CA ILE A 77 1.50 -3.49 4.59
C ILE A 77 1.25 -4.75 5.41
N GLY A 78 0.49 -5.70 4.89
CA GLY A 78 0.23 -6.89 5.68
C GLY A 78 -0.55 -7.96 4.95
N HIS A 79 -0.47 -9.17 5.50
CA HIS A 79 -1.29 -10.27 5.04
C HIS A 79 -2.77 -9.97 5.32
N ARG A 80 -3.67 -10.51 4.49
CA ARG A 80 -5.12 -10.28 4.60
C ARG A 80 -5.75 -10.48 5.96
N ARG A 81 -5.18 -11.40 6.73
CA ARG A 81 -5.69 -11.81 8.04
C ARG A 81 -5.23 -10.87 9.15
N GLU A 82 -4.14 -10.14 8.95
CA GLU A 82 -3.47 -9.39 10.01
C GLU A 82 -3.63 -7.88 9.86
N ILE A 83 -3.78 -7.39 8.62
CA ILE A 83 -3.78 -5.93 8.34
C ILE A 83 -4.98 -5.16 8.94
N TYR A 84 -6.02 -5.87 9.37
CA TYR A 84 -7.23 -5.28 9.98
C TYR A 84 -7.38 -5.62 11.47
N LYS A 85 -6.40 -6.32 12.08
CA LYS A 85 -6.46 -6.71 13.50
C LYS A 85 -5.79 -5.67 14.41
N SER A 86 -6.04 -4.39 14.17
CA SER A 86 -5.55 -3.30 15.02
C SER A 86 -6.73 -2.49 15.50
#